data_AF-A0A0F9M3X4-F1
#
_entry.id   AF-A0A0F9M3X4-F1
#
_cell.length_a   1.000
_cell.length_b   1.000
_cell.length_c   1.000
_cell.angle_alpha   90.00
_cell.angle_beta   90.00
_cell.angle_gamma   90.00
#
_symmetry.space_group_name_H-M   'P 1'
#
loop_
_entity.id
_entity.type
_entity.pdbx_description
1 polymer ?
#
loop_
_entity_poly.entity_id
_entity_poly.type
_entity_poly.pdbx_seq_one_letter_code
_entity_poly.pdbx_strand_id
1 'polypeptide(L)'
;MGFAEEETVARLATVAAIDATTIAVTSLYPVPAGKTLIPDHIVIRVTSFTSGGKGVEAVASFGGNSATFDDYLNTVTYTVAAADVWIRDSVEDTATVTQAAGDVFSISIETASNATTEVWAVELFGYLV
;
A
#
# COMPACT_ATOMS: atom_id res chain seq x y z
N MET A 1 24.82 11.96 2.49
CA MET A 1 23.85 10.96 2.00
C MET A 1 23.45 10.17 3.24
N GLY A 2 22.25 10.40 3.78
CA GLY A 2 21.88 9.94 5.12
C GLY A 2 21.33 8.51 5.07
N PHE A 3 21.92 7.61 5.85
CA PHE A 3 21.56 6.20 6.01
C PHE A 3 20.36 5.99 6.96
N ALA A 4 19.33 6.84 6.90
CA ALA A 4 18.25 6.85 7.90
C ALA A 4 17.26 5.67 7.76
N GLU A 5 17.43 4.82 6.75
CA GLU A 5 16.48 3.75 6.38
C GLU A 5 17.09 2.33 6.55
N GLU A 6 18.35 2.23 6.98
CA GLU A 6 18.99 0.96 7.30
C GLU A 6 18.73 0.58 8.76
N GLU A 7 18.28 -0.66 8.99
CA GLU A 7 18.14 -1.29 10.31
C GLU A 7 17.21 -0.56 11.32
N THR A 8 16.43 0.43 10.88
CA THR A 8 15.41 1.12 11.70
C THR A 8 14.16 1.42 10.89
N VAL A 9 12.98 1.20 11.50
CA VAL A 9 11.70 1.48 10.85
C VAL A 9 11.59 2.98 10.56
N ALA A 10 11.47 3.32 9.29
CA ALA A 10 11.28 4.67 8.80
C ALA A 10 10.16 4.71 7.76
N ARG A 11 9.65 5.90 7.45
CA ARG A 11 8.75 6.08 6.31
C ARG A 11 9.59 6.04 5.03
N LEU A 12 9.38 5.03 4.20
CA LEU A 12 10.14 4.78 2.97
C LEU A 12 9.52 5.47 1.76
N ALA A 13 8.18 5.56 1.71
CA ALA A 13 7.47 6.19 0.61
C ALA A 13 6.17 6.85 1.06
N THR A 14 5.80 7.91 0.35
CA THR A 14 4.45 8.48 0.33
C THR A 14 4.03 8.62 -1.12
N VAL A 15 3.03 7.84 -1.54
CA VAL A 15 2.42 7.95 -2.87
C VAL A 15 1.02 8.51 -2.71
N ALA A 16 0.80 9.69 -3.28
CA ALA A 16 -0.49 10.36 -3.29
C ALA A 16 -1.17 10.18 -4.66
N ALA A 17 -2.42 10.64 -4.75
CA ALA A 17 -3.19 10.66 -6.00
C ALA A 17 -3.47 9.27 -6.61
N ILE A 18 -3.55 8.22 -5.79
CA ILE A 18 -3.98 6.89 -6.23
C ILE A 18 -5.50 6.93 -6.45
N ASP A 19 -5.94 6.69 -7.69
CA ASP A 19 -7.36 6.65 -8.05
C ASP A 19 -7.96 5.29 -7.67
N ALA A 20 -8.81 5.28 -6.65
CA ALA A 20 -9.50 4.07 -6.18
C ALA A 20 -10.80 3.78 -6.96
N THR A 21 -11.15 4.60 -7.95
CA THR A 21 -12.27 4.37 -8.87
C THR A 21 -11.86 3.56 -10.11
N THR A 22 -10.58 3.22 -10.24
CA THR A 22 -10.03 2.45 -11.34
C THR A 22 -9.25 1.24 -10.82
N ILE A 23 -9.46 0.07 -11.43
CA ILE A 23 -8.62 -1.11 -11.17
C ILE A 23 -7.25 -0.85 -11.79
N ALA A 24 -6.24 -0.70 -10.94
CA ALA A 24 -4.88 -0.41 -11.34
C ALA A 24 -3.88 -0.86 -10.28
N VAL A 25 -2.65 -1.14 -10.73
CA VAL A 25 -1.50 -1.37 -9.87
C VAL A 25 -0.66 -0.09 -9.85
N THR A 26 -0.32 0.37 -8.65
CA THR A 26 0.55 1.54 -8.46
C THR A 26 1.78 1.14 -7.67
N SER A 27 2.96 1.43 -8.23
CA SER A 27 4.24 1.21 -7.56
C SER A 27 4.40 2.17 -6.38
N LEU A 28 4.76 1.64 -5.22
CA LEU A 28 5.00 2.41 -4.00
C LEU A 28 6.49 2.61 -3.76
N TYR A 29 7.27 1.54 -3.83
CA TYR A 29 8.69 1.59 -3.50
C TYR A 29 9.50 0.53 -4.28
N PRO A 30 10.43 0.95 -5.15
CA PRO A 30 11.39 0.04 -5.78
C PRO A 30 12.52 -0.30 -4.79
N VAL A 31 12.75 -1.59 -4.54
CA VAL A 31 13.81 -2.02 -3.63
C VAL A 31 15.18 -1.77 -4.26
N PRO A 32 16.08 -0.99 -3.60
CA PRO A 32 17.40 -0.70 -4.14
C PRO A 32 18.24 -1.95 -4.40
N ALA A 33 19.17 -1.85 -5.35
CA ALA A 33 20.10 -2.94 -5.64
C ALA A 33 20.94 -3.31 -4.41
N GLY A 34 21.05 -4.61 -4.13
CA GLY A 34 21.83 -5.12 -2.99
C GLY A 34 21.16 -4.92 -1.63
N LYS A 35 19.88 -4.56 -1.60
CA LYS A 35 19.08 -4.39 -0.37
C LYS A 35 17.88 -5.31 -0.38
N THR A 36 17.42 -5.68 0.81
CA THR A 36 16.14 -6.35 1.02
C THR A 36 15.24 -5.40 1.80
N LEU A 37 14.01 -5.21 1.34
CA LEU A 37 13.01 -4.46 2.05
C LEU A 37 12.24 -5.38 3.00
N ILE A 38 12.10 -4.93 4.24
CA ILE A 38 11.18 -5.48 5.23
C ILE A 38 10.08 -4.44 5.49
N PRO A 39 8.87 -4.62 4.92
CA PRO A 39 7.75 -3.73 5.17
C PRO A 39 7.17 -3.99 6.57
N ASP A 40 6.77 -2.92 7.27
CA ASP A 40 6.37 -2.97 8.69
C ASP A 40 4.97 -2.39 8.93
N HIS A 41 4.69 -1.22 8.33
CA HIS A 41 3.35 -0.62 8.40
C HIS A 41 2.94 -0.01 7.07
N ILE A 42 1.62 -0.02 6.83
CA ILE A 42 0.99 0.71 5.74
C ILE A 42 -0.09 1.61 6.32
N VAL A 43 -0.12 2.85 5.85
CA VAL A 43 -1.18 3.80 6.15
C VAL A 43 -1.89 4.18 4.85
N ILE A 44 -3.20 3.99 4.80
CA ILE A 44 -4.06 4.45 3.71
C ILE A 44 -4.90 5.61 4.23
N ARG A 45 -4.86 6.71 3.50
CA ARG A 45 -5.65 7.90 3.77
C ARG A 45 -6.46 8.30 2.54
N VAL A 46 -7.78 8.40 2.69
CA VAL A 46 -8.63 9.00 1.65
C VAL A 46 -8.43 10.52 1.67
N THR A 47 -7.93 11.07 0.57
CA THR A 47 -7.58 12.49 0.43
C THR A 47 -8.64 13.29 -0.31
N SER A 48 -9.41 12.64 -1.17
CA SER A 48 -10.56 13.22 -1.85
C SER A 48 -11.64 12.16 -2.03
N PHE A 49 -12.88 12.53 -1.78
CA PHE A 49 -14.02 11.65 -1.95
C PHE A 49 -15.26 12.45 -2.36
N THR A 50 -15.99 11.97 -3.36
CA THR A 50 -17.30 12.50 -3.75
C THR A 50 -18.24 11.35 -4.04
N SER A 51 -19.33 11.25 -3.28
CA SER A 51 -20.31 10.18 -3.47
C SER A 51 -21.19 10.45 -4.69
N GLY A 52 -21.03 9.60 -5.69
CA GLY A 52 -22.09 9.28 -6.65
C GLY A 52 -22.43 7.82 -6.43
N GLY A 53 -23.51 7.52 -5.70
CA GLY A 53 -23.98 6.16 -5.45
C GLY A 53 -22.92 5.17 -4.94
N LYS A 54 -22.45 5.31 -3.68
CA LYS A 54 -21.50 4.38 -3.05
C LYS A 54 -22.15 3.01 -2.75
N GLY A 55 -22.37 2.23 -3.80
CA GLY A 55 -22.89 0.87 -3.73
C GLY A 55 -21.80 -0.20 -3.72
N VAL A 56 -20.59 0.16 -4.15
CA VAL A 56 -19.41 -0.71 -4.22
C VAL A 56 -18.23 0.03 -3.60
N GLU A 57 -17.55 -0.64 -2.67
CA GLU A 57 -16.37 -0.12 -1.97
C GLU A 57 -15.11 -0.53 -2.71
N ALA A 58 -14.08 0.31 -2.66
CA ALA A 58 -12.79 -0.07 -3.20
C ALA A 58 -12.12 -1.11 -2.28
N VAL A 59 -11.54 -2.13 -2.91
CA VAL A 59 -10.81 -3.21 -2.25
C VAL A 59 -9.40 -3.22 -2.80
N ALA A 60 -8.40 -3.22 -1.91
CA ALA A 60 -7.00 -3.21 -2.28
C ALA A 60 -6.18 -4.25 -1.55
N SER A 61 -5.07 -4.65 -2.18
CA SER A 61 -4.03 -5.53 -1.67
C SER A 61 -2.66 -4.88 -1.84
N PHE A 62 -1.67 -5.32 -1.07
CA PHE A 62 -0.30 -4.80 -1.08
C PHE A 62 0.72 -5.92 -1.20
N GLY A 63 1.76 -5.68 -2.00
CA GLY A 63 2.71 -6.73 -2.31
C GLY A 63 3.61 -6.39 -3.49
N GLY A 64 4.41 -7.35 -3.92
CA GLY A 64 5.34 -7.18 -5.03
C GLY A 64 5.86 -8.48 -5.64
N ASN A 65 5.73 -9.59 -4.90
CA ASN A 65 6.21 -10.91 -5.29
C ASN A 65 5.11 -11.87 -5.72
N SER A 66 3.85 -11.46 -5.61
CA SER A 66 2.66 -12.18 -6.07
C SER A 66 2.05 -11.50 -7.29
N ALA A 67 1.50 -12.30 -8.23
CA ALA A 67 0.71 -11.75 -9.35
C ALA A 67 -0.60 -11.07 -8.88
N THR A 68 -1.04 -11.38 -7.67
CA THR A 68 -2.22 -10.80 -7.01
C THR A 68 -1.86 -9.73 -5.98
N PHE A 69 -0.57 -9.45 -5.75
CA PHE A 69 -0.10 -8.42 -4.81
C PHE A 69 -0.70 -8.56 -3.40
N ASP A 70 -0.94 -9.78 -2.94
CA ASP A 70 -1.49 -10.10 -1.62
C ASP A 70 -0.41 -10.62 -0.65
N ASP A 71 0.86 -10.48 -1.01
CA ASP A 71 1.99 -11.07 -0.30
C ASP A 71 2.46 -10.27 0.91
N TYR A 72 2.08 -8.99 1.08
CA TYR A 72 2.47 -8.21 2.27
C TYR A 72 1.94 -8.82 3.58
N LEU A 73 0.63 -9.07 3.62
CA LEU A 73 -0.09 -9.75 4.68
C LEU A 73 -1.04 -10.72 4.01
N ASN A 74 -0.59 -11.98 3.87
CA ASN A 74 -1.26 -13.00 3.08
C ASN A 74 -2.77 -13.01 3.34
N THR A 75 -3.58 -12.81 2.30
CA THR A 75 -5.07 -12.78 2.32
C THR A 75 -5.75 -11.59 3.02
N VAL A 76 -5.01 -10.53 3.40
CA VAL A 76 -5.63 -9.30 3.90
C VAL A 76 -6.01 -8.38 2.75
N THR A 77 -7.29 -8.02 2.69
CA THR A 77 -7.82 -7.01 1.78
C THR A 77 -8.34 -5.81 2.57
N TYR A 78 -8.10 -4.62 2.03
CA TYR A 78 -8.49 -3.36 2.65
C TYR A 78 -9.71 -2.79 1.96
N THR A 79 -10.84 -2.76 2.66
CA THR A 79 -12.09 -2.18 2.17
C THR A 79 -12.27 -0.77 2.71
N VAL A 80 -12.36 0.23 1.83
CA VAL A 80 -12.45 1.64 2.23
C VAL A 80 -13.86 2.21 1.99
N ALA A 81 -14.63 2.31 3.07
CA ALA A 81 -16.06 2.62 3.03
C ALA A 81 -16.42 4.13 3.07
N ALA A 82 -15.49 5.05 3.35
CA ALA A 82 -15.85 6.47 3.48
C ALA A 82 -14.67 7.44 3.30
N ALA A 83 -15.02 8.72 3.08
CA ALA A 83 -14.11 9.84 3.24
C ALA A 83 -13.57 9.92 4.67
N ASP A 84 -12.40 10.53 4.85
CA ASP A 84 -11.79 10.80 6.16
C ASP A 84 -11.48 9.55 7.00
N VAL A 85 -11.42 8.38 6.37
CA VAL A 85 -10.98 7.14 7.01
C VAL A 85 -9.45 7.04 6.96
N TRP A 86 -8.88 6.61 8.08
CA TRP A 86 -7.48 6.29 8.24
C TRP A 86 -7.37 4.81 8.56
N ILE A 87 -6.81 4.04 7.63
CA ILE A 87 -6.51 2.62 7.86
C ILE A 87 -5.02 2.55 8.12
N ARG A 88 -4.66 1.95 9.25
CA ARG A 88 -3.29 1.59 9.58
C ARG A 88 -3.25 0.09 9.77
N ASP A 89 -2.29 -0.55 9.13
CA ASP A 89 -2.00 -1.95 9.36
C ASP A 89 -0.54 -2.17 9.72
N SER A 90 -0.29 -3.19 10.53
CA SER A 90 1.01 -3.54 11.10
C SER A 90 1.18 -5.05 11.21
N VAL A 91 2.39 -5.51 10.89
CA VAL A 91 2.81 -6.90 11.04
C VAL A 91 3.22 -7.20 12.49
N GLU A 92 2.25 -7.35 13.39
CA GLU A 92 2.54 -7.57 14.82
C GLU A 92 2.82 -9.03 15.22
N ASP A 93 2.55 -10.03 14.37
CA ASP A 93 2.84 -11.46 14.68
C ASP A 93 2.79 -12.40 13.46
N THR A 94 2.83 -11.85 12.24
CA THR A 94 2.73 -12.61 10.98
C THR A 94 4.07 -12.59 10.26
N ALA A 95 4.45 -13.70 9.60
CA ALA A 95 5.63 -13.71 8.76
C ALA A 95 5.49 -12.66 7.64
N THR A 96 6.29 -11.60 7.70
CA THR A 96 6.40 -10.58 6.65
C THR A 96 7.06 -11.17 5.42
N VAL A 97 6.46 -10.98 4.25
CA VAL A 97 7.16 -11.26 2.99
C VAL A 97 8.17 -10.16 2.73
N THR A 98 9.43 -10.55 2.70
CA THR A 98 10.52 -9.67 2.31
C THR A 98 10.47 -9.41 0.80
N GLN A 99 10.88 -8.22 0.38
CA GLN A 99 11.01 -7.87 -1.04
C GLN A 99 12.50 -7.82 -1.38
N ALA A 100 12.91 -8.61 -2.36
CA ALA A 100 14.28 -8.73 -2.80
C ALA A 100 14.72 -7.50 -3.60
N ALA A 101 16.03 -7.38 -3.80
CA ALA A 101 16.62 -6.32 -4.60
C ALA A 101 16.05 -6.31 -6.03
N GLY A 102 15.53 -5.16 -6.47
CA GLY A 102 14.91 -4.99 -7.78
C GLY A 102 13.40 -5.26 -7.82
N ASP A 103 12.82 -5.82 -6.75
CA ASP A 103 11.37 -5.94 -6.63
C ASP A 103 10.73 -4.55 -6.45
N VAL A 104 9.43 -4.47 -6.75
CA VAL A 104 8.66 -3.22 -6.59
C VAL A 104 7.47 -3.49 -5.70
N PHE A 105 7.55 -3.01 -4.46
CA PHE A 105 6.41 -3.03 -3.56
C PHE A 105 5.33 -2.08 -4.09
N SER A 106 4.10 -2.56 -4.18
CA SER A 106 3.01 -1.93 -4.90
C SER A 106 1.69 -2.08 -4.13
N ILE A 107 0.74 -1.22 -4.47
CA ILE A 107 -0.69 -1.39 -4.15
C ILE A 107 -1.43 -1.82 -5.41
N SER A 108 -2.34 -2.78 -5.26
CA SER A 108 -3.28 -3.19 -6.32
C SER A 108 -4.70 -2.84 -5.87
N ILE A 109 -5.40 -2.02 -6.65
CA ILE A 109 -6.85 -1.85 -6.51
C ILE A 109 -7.52 -3.00 -7.26
N GLU A 110 -8.04 -3.98 -6.53
CA GLU A 110 -8.65 -5.19 -7.09
C GLU A 110 -10.12 -4.97 -7.43
N THR A 111 -10.82 -4.20 -6.61
CA THR A 111 -12.18 -3.75 -6.86
C THR A 111 -12.19 -2.23 -6.81
N ALA A 112 -12.64 -1.61 -7.90
CA ALA A 112 -12.83 -0.16 -7.94
C ALA A 112 -14.10 0.25 -7.19
N SER A 113 -13.98 1.32 -6.41
CA SER A 113 -15.13 2.03 -5.84
C SER A 113 -15.98 2.60 -6.98
N ASN A 114 -17.30 2.58 -6.80
CA ASN A 114 -18.22 3.20 -7.76
C ASN A 114 -18.57 4.67 -7.42
N ALA A 115 -17.82 5.30 -6.51
CA ALA A 115 -17.93 6.72 -6.22
C ALA A 115 -17.58 7.60 -7.45
N THR A 116 -18.02 8.86 -7.46
CA THR A 116 -17.65 9.80 -8.53
C THR A 116 -16.17 10.20 -8.44
N THR A 117 -15.63 10.25 -7.23
CA THR A 117 -14.22 10.50 -6.98
C THR A 117 -13.83 9.78 -5.69
N GLU A 118 -12.72 9.06 -5.71
CA GLU A 118 -12.10 8.48 -4.53
C GLU A 118 -10.59 8.41 -4.76
N VAL A 119 -9.83 9.21 -4.01
CA VAL A 119 -8.38 9.36 -4.21
C VAL A 119 -7.65 9.09 -2.90
N TRP A 120 -6.69 8.19 -2.91
CA TRP A 120 -5.93 7.78 -1.75
C TRP A 120 -4.51 8.35 -1.75
N ALA A 121 -3.98 8.51 -0.54
CA ALA A 121 -2.56 8.60 -0.26
C ALA A 121 -2.15 7.41 0.59
N VAL A 122 -1.05 6.78 0.20
CA VAL A 122 -0.48 5.60 0.86
C VAL A 122 0.90 5.96 1.38
N GLU A 123 1.14 5.62 2.64
CA GLU A 123 2.46 5.71 3.25
C GLU A 123 2.96 4.31 3.59
N LEU A 124 4.17 3.98 3.15
CA LEU A 124 4.87 2.75 3.46
C LEU A 124 5.93 3.03 4.53
N PHE A 125 5.88 2.24 5.61
CA PHE A 125 6.90 2.21 6.65
C PHE A 125 7.58 0.84 6.65
N GLY A 126 8.88 0.85 6.89
CA GLY A 126 9.71 -0.35 6.90
C GLY A 126 11.17 0.01 7.03
N TYR A 127 12.04 -0.94 6.70
CA TYR A 127 13.48 -0.75 6.73
C TYR A 127 14.17 -1.62 5.68
N LEU A 128 15.40 -1.25 5.36
CA LEU A 128 16.27 -2.00 4.47
C LEU A 128 17.36 -2.74 5.25
N VAL A 129 17.67 -3.95 4.78
CA VAL A 129 18.82 -4.75 5.19
C VAL A 129 19.73 -5.02 3.99
#